data_AF-A0A2V6DGF9-F1
#
_entry.id   AF-A0A2V6DGF9-F1
#
_cell.length_a   1.000
_cell.length_b   1.000
_cell.length_c   1.000
_cell.angle_alpha   90.00
_cell.angle_beta   90.00
_cell.angle_gamma   90.00
#
_symmetry.space_group_name_H-M   'P 1'
#
loop_
_entity.id
_entity.type
_entity.pdbx_description
1 polymer ?
#
loop_
_entity_poly.entity_id
_entity_poly.type
_entity_poly.pdbx_seq_one_letter_code
_entity_poly.pdbx_strand_id
1 'polypeptide(L)'
;MKFSLLLSFTIASVAFASGPAGNFRQAYGPFFHPQPPNNANNTQRFANEPVHRWNKIAIDATGLDHTPVVPGEHRTFGEQLGPGRASRAMAIVHIAIFDTINAALGKYQSYTGIQSAPHPYSIAAAVAQAAHDTLSSLYPSQKTSFDQALANDLLGLKNESPKSTGIALGKQIAAAILASRVSDGSEKPELHLGVDYTTSNLPGHWRQDPISQIPVVLGAHWGACKTFVIKSSTQFPAPPPPDMTSARYAVAYNEVRSFGGDGITTPTQRTPEQTFIGTFWAYDGTPSLCAPPRLYNQITVHIANQTHLGPVELARLLALVNVSMADAAMSIWESKYHYDLPRWARRPVI
;
A
#
# COMPACT_ATOMS: atom_id res chain seq x y z
N MET A 1 17.16 3.85 56.56
CA MET A 1 16.87 2.55 55.92
C MET A 1 16.01 2.79 54.68
N LYS A 2 16.59 2.50 53.51
CA LYS A 2 15.99 2.15 52.19
C LYS A 2 14.94 3.05 51.53
N PHE A 3 15.39 3.67 50.44
CA PHE A 3 14.64 4.11 49.25
C PHE A 3 13.80 2.98 48.64
N SER A 4 12.67 3.31 48.02
CA SER A 4 12.08 2.51 46.93
C SER A 4 11.42 3.44 45.91
N LEU A 5 12.15 3.65 44.80
CA LEU A 5 11.69 4.21 43.55
C LEU A 5 10.93 3.09 42.81
N LEU A 6 9.63 3.26 42.55
CA LEU A 6 8.87 2.39 41.66
C LEU A 6 9.12 2.83 40.22
N LEU A 7 10.06 2.16 39.57
CA LEU A 7 10.38 2.30 38.16
C LEU A 7 9.31 1.57 37.33
N SER A 8 8.41 2.31 36.69
CA SER A 8 7.41 1.76 35.78
C SER A 8 8.07 1.50 34.43
N PHE A 9 8.52 0.26 34.18
CA PHE A 9 8.93 -0.18 32.85
C PHE A 9 7.68 -0.41 32.00
N THR A 10 7.32 0.56 31.15
CA THR A 10 6.44 0.32 30.00
C THR A 10 7.19 -0.52 28.97
N ILE A 11 6.99 -1.84 29.00
CA ILE A 11 7.41 -2.73 27.92
C ILE A 11 6.44 -2.50 26.76
N ALA A 12 6.87 -1.71 25.77
CA ALA A 12 6.21 -1.65 24.47
C ALA A 12 6.35 -3.04 23.83
N SER A 13 5.28 -3.83 23.91
CA SER A 13 5.21 -5.14 23.28
C SER A 13 5.14 -4.92 21.77
N VAL A 14 6.25 -5.10 21.07
CA VAL A 14 6.26 -5.06 19.60
C VAL A 14 5.73 -6.41 19.11
N ALA A 15 4.40 -6.52 19.05
CA ALA A 15 3.74 -7.65 18.40
C ALA A 15 3.91 -7.47 16.88
N PHE A 16 5.00 -8.01 16.34
CA PHE A 16 5.18 -8.14 14.90
C PHE A 16 4.32 -9.31 14.42
N ALA A 17 3.28 -9.00 13.65
CA ALA A 17 2.65 -9.99 12.79
C ALA A 17 3.70 -10.41 11.75
N SER A 18 4.02 -11.71 11.70
CA SER A 18 4.74 -12.29 10.57
C SER A 18 3.94 -11.99 9.30
N GLY A 19 4.58 -11.44 8.26
CA GLY A 19 3.92 -11.14 6.99
C GLY A 19 3.20 -12.37 6.42
N PRO A 20 2.07 -12.21 5.69
CA PRO A 20 1.12 -13.28 5.37
C PRO A 20 1.60 -14.32 4.34
N ALA A 21 2.83 -14.23 3.82
CA ALA A 21 3.39 -15.22 2.90
C ALA A 21 4.81 -15.60 3.33
N GLY A 22 5.00 -16.83 3.79
CA GLY A 22 6.31 -17.32 4.23
C GLY A 22 7.38 -17.36 3.13
N ASN A 23 7.01 -17.16 1.85
CA ASN A 23 7.89 -16.76 0.74
C ASN A 23 7.08 -16.45 -0.54
N PHE A 24 7.74 -15.93 -1.57
CA PHE A 24 7.14 -15.62 -2.87
C PHE A 24 6.50 -16.81 -3.59
N ARG A 25 7.11 -18.00 -3.51
CA ARG A 25 6.52 -19.21 -4.12
C ARG A 25 5.21 -19.59 -3.43
N GLN A 26 5.13 -19.38 -2.12
CA GLN A 26 3.86 -19.49 -1.41
C GLN A 26 2.90 -18.40 -1.89
N ALA A 27 3.30 -17.14 -2.05
CA ALA A 27 2.36 -16.11 -2.49
C ALA A 27 1.90 -16.19 -3.95
N TYR A 28 2.72 -16.68 -4.89
CA TYR A 28 2.45 -16.57 -6.34
C TYR A 28 2.59 -17.88 -7.13
N GLY A 29 3.14 -18.94 -6.51
CA GLY A 29 3.37 -20.25 -7.15
C GLY A 29 4.68 -20.37 -7.95
N PRO A 30 5.10 -21.60 -8.30
CA PRO A 30 6.31 -21.88 -9.10
C PRO A 30 6.32 -21.34 -10.54
N PHE A 31 5.17 -21.04 -11.15
CA PHE A 31 5.10 -20.56 -12.53
C PHE A 31 5.33 -19.05 -12.68
N PHE A 32 5.47 -18.33 -11.57
CA PHE A 32 5.80 -16.92 -11.59
C PHE A 32 7.32 -16.72 -11.54
N HIS A 33 7.89 -16.12 -12.60
CA HIS A 33 9.32 -15.85 -12.69
C HIS A 33 9.62 -14.36 -12.46
N PRO A 34 10.51 -14.01 -11.52
CA PRO A 34 10.92 -12.62 -11.33
C PRO A 34 11.74 -12.12 -12.51
N GLN A 35 11.40 -10.92 -12.99
CA GLN A 35 12.32 -10.10 -13.78
C GLN A 35 13.12 -9.21 -12.81
N PRO A 36 14.44 -9.06 -13.01
CA PRO A 36 15.23 -8.14 -12.20
C PRO A 36 14.72 -6.70 -12.36
N PRO A 37 14.79 -5.87 -11.31
CA PRO A 37 14.35 -4.48 -11.40
C PRO A 37 15.13 -3.75 -12.48
N ASN A 38 14.40 -3.16 -13.43
CA ASN A 38 14.99 -2.33 -14.47
C ASN A 38 15.32 -0.96 -13.86
N ASN A 39 16.61 -0.70 -13.62
CA ASN A 39 17.11 0.58 -13.11
C ASN A 39 17.04 1.64 -14.22
N ALA A 40 15.84 2.14 -14.51
CA ALA A 40 15.66 3.26 -15.42
C ALA A 40 16.05 4.57 -14.71
N ASN A 41 17.26 5.03 -15.00
CA ASN A 41 17.80 6.35 -14.66
C ASN A 41 16.98 7.46 -15.35
N ASN A 42 16.00 8.06 -14.66
CA ASN A 42 15.39 9.30 -15.15
C ASN A 42 14.73 10.17 -14.04
N THR A 43 15.37 10.31 -12.88
CA THR A 43 14.82 10.98 -11.69
C THR A 43 15.50 12.31 -11.32
N GLN A 44 16.38 12.86 -12.16
CA GLN A 44 17.26 13.96 -11.76
C GLN A 44 16.58 15.33 -11.56
N ARG A 45 15.36 15.56 -12.08
CA ARG A 45 14.76 16.90 -12.04
C ARG A 45 14.09 17.28 -10.70
N PHE A 46 13.72 16.29 -9.88
CA PHE A 46 13.01 16.50 -8.60
C PHE A 46 13.70 15.85 -7.39
N ALA A 47 14.90 15.30 -7.57
CA ALA A 47 15.64 14.58 -6.53
C ALA A 47 15.98 15.42 -5.29
N ASN A 48 15.85 16.74 -5.38
CA ASN A 48 16.21 17.70 -4.34
C ASN A 48 15.03 18.18 -3.48
N GLU A 49 13.78 17.76 -3.78
CA GLU A 49 12.63 18.06 -2.93
C GLU A 49 12.30 16.87 -2.02
N PRO A 50 12.29 17.05 -0.67
CA PRO A 50 12.06 15.96 0.27
C PRO A 50 10.79 15.14 0.00
N VAL A 51 9.71 15.79 -0.45
CA VAL A 51 8.43 15.13 -0.71
C VAL A 51 8.51 14.16 -1.89
N HIS A 52 9.01 14.59 -3.06
CA HIS A 52 9.19 13.71 -4.22
C HIS A 52 10.11 12.54 -3.91
N ARG A 53 11.21 12.83 -3.21
CA ARG A 53 12.22 11.83 -2.84
C ARG A 53 11.64 10.77 -1.93
N TRP A 54 10.98 11.15 -0.83
CA TRP A 54 10.41 10.18 0.09
C TRP A 54 9.17 9.47 -0.44
N ASN A 55 8.39 10.09 -1.34
CA ASN A 55 7.39 9.38 -2.13
C ASN A 55 8.05 8.30 -3.01
N LYS A 56 9.15 8.62 -3.72
CA LYS A 56 9.86 7.64 -4.56
C LYS A 56 10.37 6.46 -3.73
N ILE A 57 10.98 6.74 -2.58
CA ILE A 57 11.44 5.70 -1.64
C ILE A 57 10.27 4.84 -1.17
N ALA A 58 9.14 5.45 -0.80
CA ALA A 58 7.95 4.73 -0.35
C ALA A 58 7.36 3.81 -1.43
N ILE A 59 7.22 4.30 -2.66
CA ILE A 59 6.69 3.48 -3.76
C ILE A 59 7.69 2.42 -4.25
N ASP A 60 8.98 2.64 -4.08
CA ASP A 60 9.99 1.61 -4.35
C ASP A 60 9.99 0.55 -3.26
N ALA A 61 9.78 0.94 -2.00
CA ALA A 61 9.70 0.01 -0.88
C ALA A 61 8.57 -1.00 -1.06
N THR A 62 7.39 -0.52 -1.46
CA THR A 62 6.28 -1.41 -1.79
C THR A 62 6.56 -2.24 -3.05
N GLY A 63 7.29 -1.70 -4.04
CA GLY A 63 7.74 -2.47 -5.21
C GLY A 63 8.65 -3.64 -4.85
N LEU A 64 9.63 -3.39 -3.97
CA LEU A 64 10.56 -4.40 -3.45
C LEU A 64 9.85 -5.41 -2.54
N ASP A 65 8.87 -4.97 -1.76
CA ASP A 65 8.06 -5.83 -0.90
C ASP A 65 7.27 -6.89 -1.69
N HIS A 66 6.88 -6.56 -2.93
CA HIS A 66 6.25 -7.46 -3.89
C HIS A 66 7.25 -8.27 -4.73
N THR A 67 8.55 -8.07 -4.54
CA THR A 67 9.62 -8.81 -5.24
C THR A 67 10.10 -9.98 -4.38
N PRO A 68 10.21 -11.20 -4.96
CA PRO A 68 10.76 -12.35 -4.27
C PRO A 68 12.15 -12.08 -3.73
N VAL A 69 12.46 -12.67 -2.58
CA VAL A 69 13.81 -12.73 -2.08
C VAL A 69 14.64 -13.70 -2.91
N VAL A 70 15.84 -13.29 -3.33
CA VAL A 70 16.79 -14.18 -4.01
C VAL A 70 17.59 -15.00 -3.00
N PRO A 71 18.16 -16.16 -3.38
CA PRO A 71 19.01 -16.93 -2.47
C PRO A 71 20.15 -16.07 -1.89
N GLY A 72 20.28 -16.05 -0.56
CA GLY A 72 21.27 -15.22 0.15
C GLY A 72 20.76 -13.83 0.55
N GLU A 73 19.56 -13.42 0.12
CA GLU A 73 18.90 -12.20 0.60
C GLU A 73 18.21 -12.46 1.95
N HIS A 74 18.35 -11.52 2.89
CA HIS A 74 17.80 -11.64 4.25
C HIS A 74 16.51 -10.83 4.47
N ARG A 75 15.90 -10.29 3.41
CA ARG A 75 14.63 -9.59 3.55
C ARG A 75 13.50 -10.54 3.93
N THR A 76 12.46 -9.95 4.53
CA THR A 76 11.15 -10.58 4.61
C THR A 76 10.38 -10.21 3.36
N PHE A 77 9.77 -11.21 2.73
CA PHE A 77 8.89 -11.00 1.59
C PHE A 77 7.47 -10.68 2.07
N GLY A 78 6.85 -9.65 1.48
CA GLY A 78 5.43 -9.38 1.65
C GLY A 78 5.01 -8.85 3.02
N GLU A 79 5.74 -7.90 3.58
CA GLU A 79 5.39 -7.21 4.84
C GLU A 79 4.10 -6.39 4.70
N GLN A 80 3.88 -5.79 3.53
CA GLN A 80 2.68 -5.05 3.14
C GLN A 80 2.12 -5.53 1.80
N LEU A 81 2.12 -6.85 1.58
CA LEU A 81 1.72 -7.47 0.32
C LEU A 81 0.26 -7.18 -0.03
N GLY A 82 0.02 -6.87 -1.29
CA GLY A 82 -1.31 -6.71 -1.86
C GLY A 82 -1.83 -5.27 -1.78
N PRO A 83 -2.87 -4.95 -2.57
CA PRO A 83 -3.42 -3.60 -2.69
C PRO A 83 -3.94 -3.02 -1.36
N GLY A 84 -4.51 -3.85 -0.51
CA GLY A 84 -5.02 -3.44 0.79
C GLY A 84 -3.93 -2.93 1.74
N ARG A 85 -2.89 -3.74 1.97
CA ARG A 85 -1.77 -3.39 2.85
C ARG A 85 -0.90 -2.28 2.25
N ALA A 86 -0.62 -2.34 0.95
CA ALA A 86 0.16 -1.32 0.25
C ALA A 86 -0.49 0.07 0.30
N SER A 87 -1.81 0.18 0.04
CA SER A 87 -2.52 1.47 0.12
C SER A 87 -2.54 2.03 1.55
N ARG A 88 -2.78 1.18 2.56
CA ARG A 88 -2.70 1.57 3.98
C ARG A 88 -1.31 2.09 4.35
N ALA A 89 -0.24 1.39 3.94
CA ALA A 89 1.12 1.80 4.20
C ALA A 89 1.42 3.18 3.58
N MET A 90 1.03 3.39 2.32
CA MET A 90 1.22 4.69 1.66
C MET A 90 0.40 5.81 2.31
N ALA A 91 -0.80 5.53 2.83
CA ALA A 91 -1.59 6.52 3.57
C ALA A 91 -0.87 6.96 4.85
N ILE A 92 -0.35 6.01 5.64
CA ILE A 92 0.39 6.29 6.89
C ILE A 92 1.62 7.18 6.61
N VAL A 93 2.43 6.80 5.62
CA VAL A 93 3.65 7.53 5.25
C VAL A 93 3.32 8.95 4.79
N HIS A 94 2.34 9.12 3.90
CA HIS A 94 2.04 10.43 3.33
C HIS A 94 1.25 11.34 4.28
N ILE A 95 0.48 10.79 5.22
CA ILE A 95 -0.05 11.56 6.36
C ILE A 95 1.11 12.12 7.18
N ALA A 96 2.10 11.30 7.52
CA ALA A 96 3.24 11.74 8.32
C ALA A 96 4.03 12.86 7.62
N ILE A 97 4.32 12.68 6.32
CA ILE A 97 4.98 13.71 5.49
C ILE A 97 4.16 14.99 5.48
N PHE A 98 2.86 14.92 5.18
CA PHE A 98 2.00 16.10 5.11
C PHE A 98 1.93 16.84 6.45
N ASP A 99 1.72 16.13 7.55
CA ASP A 99 1.58 16.74 8.87
C ASP A 99 2.87 17.45 9.31
N THR A 100 4.07 16.98 8.92
CA THR A 100 5.33 17.69 9.24
C THR A 100 5.44 19.06 8.56
N ILE A 101 4.96 19.17 7.32
CA ILE A 101 4.95 20.41 6.55
C ILE A 101 3.82 21.30 7.04
N ASN A 102 2.64 20.72 7.29
CA ASN A 102 1.49 21.45 7.78
C ASN A 102 1.73 22.03 9.19
N ALA A 103 2.49 21.34 10.04
CA ALA A 103 2.90 21.88 11.34
C ALA A 103 3.77 23.16 11.22
N ALA A 104 4.43 23.39 10.07
CA ALA A 104 5.24 24.60 9.86
C ALA A 104 4.36 25.77 9.42
N LEU A 105 3.38 25.46 8.57
CA LEU A 105 2.59 26.47 7.87
C LEU A 105 1.26 26.78 8.55
N GLY A 106 0.72 25.85 9.35
CA GLY A 106 -0.58 25.98 10.02
C GLY A 106 -1.77 26.14 9.07
N LYS A 107 -1.61 25.80 7.78
CA LYS A 107 -2.58 26.11 6.71
C LYS A 107 -3.81 25.18 6.73
N TYR A 108 -3.67 23.98 7.26
CA TYR A 108 -4.72 22.95 7.26
C TYR A 108 -4.89 22.31 8.64
N GLN A 109 -5.97 21.56 8.82
CA GLN A 109 -6.14 20.69 9.98
C GLN A 109 -5.19 19.49 9.89
N SER A 110 -4.39 19.27 10.93
CA SER A 110 -3.51 18.09 11.06
C SER A 110 -4.35 16.83 11.26
N TYR A 111 -3.92 15.73 10.63
CA TYR A 111 -4.55 14.42 10.81
C TYR A 111 -4.16 13.79 12.17
N THR A 112 -2.90 13.92 12.56
CA THR A 112 -2.36 13.39 13.84
C THR A 112 -2.73 14.27 15.05
N GLY A 113 -3.30 15.45 14.82
CA GLY A 113 -3.62 16.43 15.85
C GLY A 113 -2.40 17.21 16.37
N ILE A 114 -1.19 16.92 15.87
CA ILE A 114 0.02 17.64 16.25
C ILE A 114 0.06 18.96 15.48
N GLN A 115 -0.20 20.05 16.20
CA GLN A 115 -0.03 21.41 15.70
C GLN A 115 1.31 21.98 16.18
N SER A 116 2.00 22.71 15.30
CA SER A 116 3.16 23.57 15.55
C SER A 116 4.30 23.02 16.43
N ALA A 117 5.48 22.82 15.84
CA ALA A 117 6.73 22.75 16.61
C ALA A 117 7.26 24.15 16.96
N PRO A 118 8.07 24.30 18.02
CA PRO A 118 8.78 25.56 18.29
C PRO A 118 9.66 25.93 17.09
N HIS A 119 9.52 27.16 16.59
CA HIS A 119 10.35 27.66 15.51
C HIS A 119 11.72 28.15 16.04
N PRO A 120 12.80 28.07 15.23
CA PRO A 120 12.85 27.52 13.86
C PRO A 120 13.11 26.00 13.81
N TYR A 121 12.57 25.30 12.80
CA TYR A 121 12.90 23.91 12.50
C TYR A 121 13.06 23.64 10.99
N SER A 122 13.80 22.59 10.63
CA SER A 122 14.02 22.17 9.25
C SER A 122 12.89 21.26 8.77
N ILE A 123 12.08 21.75 7.82
CA ILE A 123 11.02 20.96 7.17
C ILE A 123 11.62 19.72 6.48
N ALA A 124 12.78 19.85 5.83
CA ALA A 124 13.44 18.73 5.17
C ALA A 124 13.82 17.63 6.17
N ALA A 125 14.36 18.00 7.34
CA ALA A 125 14.68 17.04 8.40
C ALA A 125 13.41 16.36 8.96
N ALA A 126 12.33 17.12 9.15
CA ALA A 126 11.07 16.60 9.67
C ALA A 126 10.41 15.61 8.68
N VAL A 127 10.34 15.97 7.40
CA VAL A 127 9.82 15.10 6.34
C VAL A 127 10.63 13.81 6.26
N ALA A 128 11.96 13.92 6.20
CA ALA A 128 12.83 12.76 6.06
C ALA A 128 12.70 11.82 7.25
N GLN A 129 12.71 12.36 8.48
CA GLN A 129 12.57 11.57 9.70
C GLN A 129 11.20 10.90 9.80
N ALA A 130 10.11 11.61 9.48
CA ALA A 130 8.77 11.05 9.57
C ALA A 130 8.52 9.94 8.53
N ALA A 131 8.97 10.16 7.30
CA ALA A 131 8.90 9.16 6.24
C ALA A 131 9.76 7.93 6.59
N HIS A 132 10.98 8.15 7.07
CA HIS A 132 11.87 7.09 7.54
C HIS A 132 11.23 6.22 8.62
N ASP A 133 10.71 6.82 9.69
CA ASP A 133 10.22 6.08 10.85
C ASP A 133 8.95 5.30 10.53
N THR A 134 8.05 5.88 9.73
CA THR A 134 6.86 5.18 9.24
C THR A 134 7.22 4.03 8.30
N LEU A 135 8.11 4.24 7.33
CA LEU A 135 8.57 3.19 6.42
C LEU A 135 9.31 2.07 7.16
N SER A 136 10.18 2.40 8.12
CA SER A 136 10.92 1.42 8.91
C SER A 136 10.00 0.57 9.80
N SER A 137 8.90 1.15 10.28
CA SER A 137 7.89 0.40 11.02
C SER A 137 7.06 -0.52 10.12
N LEU A 138 6.78 -0.10 8.87
CA LEU A 138 5.91 -0.82 7.95
C LEU A 138 6.64 -1.88 7.12
N TYR A 139 7.92 -1.66 6.83
CA TYR A 139 8.80 -2.50 6.02
C TYR A 139 10.14 -2.75 6.76
N PRO A 140 10.13 -3.42 7.92
CA PRO A 140 11.33 -3.55 8.76
C PRO A 140 12.49 -4.25 8.04
N SER A 141 12.22 -5.14 7.10
CA SER A 141 13.26 -5.79 6.30
C SER A 141 14.06 -4.84 5.39
N GLN A 142 13.50 -3.66 5.11
CA GLN A 142 14.10 -2.62 4.26
C GLN A 142 14.72 -1.48 5.07
N LYS A 143 14.67 -1.55 6.40
CA LYS A 143 15.08 -0.48 7.32
C LYS A 143 16.49 0.04 7.05
N THR A 144 17.47 -0.82 6.78
CA THR A 144 18.85 -0.40 6.49
C THR A 144 18.94 0.56 5.31
N SER A 145 18.12 0.36 4.27
CA SER A 145 18.07 1.27 3.11
C SER A 145 17.44 2.61 3.48
N PHE A 146 16.42 2.61 4.35
CA PHE A 146 15.83 3.85 4.85
C PHE A 146 16.79 4.59 5.77
N ASP A 147 17.50 3.90 6.67
CA ASP A 147 18.52 4.48 7.55
C ASP A 147 19.58 5.24 6.72
N GLN A 148 20.04 4.62 5.63
CA GLN A 148 20.99 5.26 4.71
C GLN A 148 20.38 6.47 3.99
N ALA A 149 19.13 6.39 3.54
CA ALA A 149 18.45 7.51 2.89
C ALA A 149 18.28 8.70 3.85
N LEU A 150 17.87 8.44 5.09
CA LEU A 150 17.77 9.44 6.16
C LEU A 150 19.14 10.06 6.46
N ALA A 151 20.17 9.25 6.65
CA ALA A 151 21.52 9.74 6.92
C ALA A 151 22.00 10.68 5.80
N ASN A 152 21.81 10.30 4.54
CA ASN A 152 22.17 11.11 3.39
C ASN A 152 21.44 12.46 3.36
N ASP A 153 20.13 12.47 3.63
CA ASP A 153 19.33 13.69 3.65
C ASP A 153 19.72 14.63 4.80
N LEU A 154 20.06 14.07 5.97
CA LEU A 154 20.46 14.83 7.14
C LEU A 154 21.90 15.38 7.06
N LEU A 155 22.81 14.71 6.33
CA LEU A 155 24.18 15.19 6.10
C LEU A 155 24.22 16.52 5.35
N GLY A 156 23.26 16.76 4.45
CA GLY A 156 23.19 18.01 3.68
C GLY A 156 22.74 19.23 4.49
N LEU A 157 22.20 19.04 5.69
CA LEU A 157 21.64 20.10 6.52
C LEU A 157 22.66 20.64 7.53
N LYS A 158 23.15 21.86 7.29
CA LYS A 158 24.24 22.49 8.09
C LYS A 158 23.79 23.11 9.41
N ASN A 159 22.53 23.55 9.52
CA ASN A 159 22.03 24.23 10.71
C ASN A 159 21.55 23.21 11.74
N GLU A 160 22.36 22.94 12.76
CA GLU A 160 22.12 21.86 13.72
C GLU A 160 20.86 22.05 14.56
N SER A 161 20.60 23.25 15.13
CA SER A 161 19.42 23.46 15.96
C SER A 161 18.09 23.25 15.20
N PRO A 162 17.84 23.90 14.04
CA PRO A 162 16.64 23.62 13.24
C PRO A 162 16.54 22.16 12.77
N LYS A 163 17.68 21.53 12.44
CA LYS A 163 17.73 20.12 12.04
C LYS A 163 17.28 19.21 13.18
N SER A 164 17.82 19.39 14.40
CA SER A 164 17.42 18.61 15.58
C SER A 164 15.95 18.79 15.93
N THR A 165 15.43 20.02 15.88
CA THR A 165 13.99 20.28 16.12
C THR A 165 13.12 19.62 15.05
N GLY A 166 13.55 19.65 13.77
CA GLY A 166 12.85 18.97 12.68
C GLY A 166 12.82 17.45 12.87
N ILE A 167 13.94 16.85 13.24
CA ILE A 167 14.03 15.41 13.58
C ILE A 167 13.06 15.07 14.72
N ALA A 168 13.05 15.87 15.80
CA ALA A 168 12.15 15.63 16.93
C ALA A 168 10.68 15.67 16.52
N LEU A 169 10.28 16.65 15.71
CA LEU A 169 8.93 16.75 15.16
C LEU A 169 8.58 15.55 14.27
N GLY A 170 9.49 15.16 13.36
CA GLY A 170 9.26 14.03 12.46
C GLY A 170 9.03 12.72 13.22
N LYS A 171 9.84 12.46 14.27
CA LYS A 171 9.65 11.32 15.17
C LYS A 171 8.28 11.35 15.85
N GLN A 172 7.90 12.51 16.38
CA GLN A 172 6.63 12.67 17.09
C GLN A 172 5.44 12.38 16.17
N ILE A 173 5.45 12.92 14.95
CA ILE A 173 4.37 12.74 13.96
C ILE A 173 4.29 11.30 13.48
N ALA A 174 5.44 10.68 13.14
CA ALA A 174 5.48 9.28 12.76
C ALA A 174 4.93 8.37 13.87
N ALA A 175 5.36 8.58 15.12
CA ALA A 175 4.86 7.84 16.26
C ALA A 175 3.35 8.03 16.44
N ALA A 176 2.83 9.25 16.28
CA ALA A 176 1.40 9.53 16.44
C ALA A 176 0.54 8.82 15.37
N ILE A 177 0.92 8.87 14.09
CA ILE A 177 0.15 8.18 13.05
C ILE A 177 0.23 6.66 13.22
N LEU A 178 1.39 6.10 13.54
CA LEU A 178 1.57 4.66 13.79
C LEU A 178 0.74 4.20 14.99
N ALA A 179 0.79 4.94 16.11
CA ALA A 179 -0.01 4.65 17.30
C ALA A 179 -1.52 4.68 17.01
N SER A 180 -1.97 5.62 16.17
CA SER A 180 -3.38 5.70 15.79
C SER A 180 -3.88 4.49 14.99
N ARG A 181 -2.95 3.69 14.46
CA ARG A 181 -3.17 2.52 13.61
C ARG A 181 -2.83 1.19 14.30
N VAL A 182 -2.47 1.20 15.58
CA VAL A 182 -2.37 -0.03 16.39
C VAL A 182 -3.76 -0.63 16.54
N SER A 183 -3.85 -1.96 16.36
CA SER A 183 -5.12 -2.71 16.45
C SER A 183 -6.22 -2.16 15.54
N ASP A 184 -5.84 -1.67 14.36
CA ASP A 184 -6.78 -1.22 13.35
C ASP A 184 -7.34 -2.39 12.51
N GLY A 185 -7.06 -3.64 12.90
CA GLY A 185 -7.50 -4.85 12.23
C GLY A 185 -6.55 -5.32 11.12
N SER A 186 -5.58 -4.49 10.73
CA SER A 186 -4.62 -4.82 9.67
C SER A 186 -3.58 -5.86 10.06
N GLU A 187 -3.39 -6.08 11.36
CA GLU A 187 -2.49 -7.08 11.93
C GLU A 187 -2.96 -8.52 11.74
N LYS A 188 -4.24 -8.72 11.40
CA LYS A 188 -4.79 -10.06 11.16
C LYS A 188 -4.12 -10.66 9.92
N PRO A 189 -3.58 -11.89 10.02
CA PRO A 189 -2.98 -12.56 8.86
C PRO A 189 -4.05 -12.89 7.82
N GLU A 190 -3.61 -13.08 6.59
CA GLU A 190 -4.48 -13.55 5.52
C GLU A 190 -4.88 -15.02 5.75
N LEU A 191 -6.06 -15.39 5.28
CA LEU A 191 -6.57 -16.75 5.38
C LEU A 191 -5.96 -17.65 4.31
N HIS A 192 -5.81 -18.95 4.60
CA HIS A 192 -5.33 -19.92 3.63
C HIS A 192 -6.49 -20.74 3.04
N LEU A 193 -6.47 -20.90 1.71
CA LEU A 193 -7.38 -21.78 0.99
C LEU A 193 -7.25 -23.23 1.45
N GLY A 194 -8.38 -23.88 1.69
CA GLY A 194 -8.46 -25.27 2.12
C GLY A 194 -8.06 -25.52 3.57
N VAL A 195 -7.66 -24.48 4.30
CA VAL A 195 -7.34 -24.54 5.74
C VAL A 195 -8.33 -23.67 6.51
N ASP A 196 -8.23 -22.35 6.34
CA ASP A 196 -9.07 -21.39 7.05
C ASP A 196 -10.30 -20.98 6.22
N TYR A 197 -10.19 -21.10 4.89
CA TYR A 197 -11.23 -20.68 3.95
C TYR A 197 -11.54 -21.80 2.95
N THR A 198 -12.79 -22.26 2.93
CA THR A 198 -13.27 -23.29 1.99
C THR A 198 -14.17 -22.63 0.96
N THR A 199 -13.93 -22.91 -0.33
CA THR A 199 -14.74 -22.37 -1.44
C THR A 199 -15.90 -23.31 -1.77
N SER A 200 -16.95 -22.75 -2.39
CA SER A 200 -18.10 -23.52 -2.88
C SER A 200 -17.94 -23.89 -4.36
N ASN A 201 -18.44 -25.07 -4.74
CA ASN A 201 -18.55 -25.49 -6.13
C ASN A 201 -19.86 -25.04 -6.80
N LEU A 202 -20.76 -24.38 -6.05
CA LEU A 202 -22.02 -23.89 -6.60
C LEU A 202 -21.79 -22.71 -7.55
N PRO A 203 -22.60 -22.57 -8.62
CA PRO A 203 -22.56 -21.39 -9.47
C PRO A 203 -22.77 -20.10 -8.67
N GLY A 204 -22.05 -19.04 -9.04
CA GLY A 204 -22.19 -17.74 -8.38
C GLY A 204 -21.33 -17.54 -7.14
N HIS A 205 -20.52 -18.53 -6.75
CA HIS A 205 -19.56 -18.39 -5.66
C HIS A 205 -18.12 -18.20 -6.14
N TRP A 206 -17.34 -17.45 -5.36
CA TRP A 206 -15.92 -17.29 -5.61
C TRP A 206 -15.18 -18.62 -5.43
N ARG A 207 -14.27 -18.88 -6.36
CA ARG A 207 -13.27 -19.93 -6.25
C ARG A 207 -11.93 -19.42 -6.76
N GLN A 208 -10.86 -20.04 -6.28
CA GLN A 208 -9.54 -19.78 -6.81
C GLN A 208 -9.50 -20.07 -8.31
N ASP A 209 -8.81 -19.20 -9.06
CA ASP A 209 -8.55 -19.48 -10.47
C ASP A 209 -7.76 -20.79 -10.58
N PRO A 210 -8.17 -21.76 -11.42
CA PRO A 210 -7.50 -23.05 -11.55
C PRO A 210 -6.00 -22.98 -11.88
N ILE A 211 -5.51 -21.88 -12.48
CA ILE A 211 -4.07 -21.70 -12.76
C ILE A 211 -3.33 -20.97 -11.64
N SER A 212 -4.07 -20.29 -10.75
CA SER A 212 -3.49 -19.61 -9.61
C SER A 212 -3.03 -20.64 -8.60
N GLN A 213 -1.79 -20.49 -8.14
CA GLN A 213 -1.20 -21.32 -7.09
C GLN A 213 -1.06 -20.56 -5.77
N ILE A 214 -1.71 -19.39 -5.68
CA ILE A 214 -1.70 -18.53 -4.49
C ILE A 214 -2.62 -19.14 -3.42
N PRO A 215 -2.10 -19.78 -2.36
CA PRO A 215 -2.90 -20.44 -1.35
C PRO A 215 -3.53 -19.45 -0.37
N VAL A 216 -3.41 -18.14 -0.63
CA VAL A 216 -3.83 -17.05 0.27
C VAL A 216 -5.10 -16.39 -0.27
N VAL A 217 -6.08 -16.20 0.62
CA VAL A 217 -7.34 -15.50 0.36
C VAL A 217 -7.17 -14.03 0.73
N LEU A 218 -6.68 -13.25 -0.23
CA LEU A 218 -6.20 -11.89 0.01
C LEU A 218 -7.30 -10.90 0.40
N GLY A 219 -7.23 -10.44 1.64
CA GLY A 219 -8.00 -9.35 2.24
C GLY A 219 -9.32 -9.77 2.86
N ALA A 220 -9.47 -11.04 3.27
CA ALA A 220 -10.69 -11.54 3.92
C ALA A 220 -11.11 -10.74 5.16
N HIS A 221 -10.16 -10.09 5.81
CA HIS A 221 -10.39 -9.27 7.00
C HIS A 221 -10.37 -7.77 6.74
N TRP A 222 -10.13 -7.33 5.49
CA TRP A 222 -9.90 -5.92 5.17
C TRP A 222 -11.13 -5.03 5.29
N GLY A 223 -12.32 -5.61 5.09
CA GLY A 223 -13.57 -4.91 5.36
C GLY A 223 -13.76 -4.54 6.84
N ALA A 224 -13.11 -5.25 7.76
CA ALA A 224 -13.17 -4.97 9.20
C ALA A 224 -12.07 -4.02 9.71
N CYS A 225 -11.17 -3.56 8.84
CA CYS A 225 -10.14 -2.62 9.24
C CYS A 225 -10.74 -1.25 9.59
N LYS A 226 -10.15 -0.57 10.59
CA LYS A 226 -10.53 0.80 10.95
C LYS A 226 -10.12 1.74 9.82
N THR A 227 -11.12 2.42 9.27
CA THR A 227 -10.99 3.42 8.20
C THR A 227 -10.21 4.67 8.67
N PHE A 228 -9.76 5.47 7.70
CA PHE A 228 -9.05 6.72 7.91
C PHE A 228 -10.02 7.90 8.02
N VAL A 229 -10.90 8.09 7.03
CA VAL A 229 -11.79 9.27 6.94
C VAL A 229 -13.26 8.91 6.74
N ILE A 230 -13.57 7.79 6.09
CA ILE A 230 -14.96 7.31 5.98
C ILE A 230 -15.42 6.71 7.32
N LYS A 231 -16.73 6.73 7.59
CA LYS A 231 -17.34 6.29 8.86
C LYS A 231 -17.22 4.77 9.07
N SER A 232 -17.31 3.99 7.99
CA SER A 232 -17.17 2.54 7.97
C SER A 232 -16.87 2.07 6.54
N SER A 233 -16.33 0.86 6.38
CA SER A 233 -16.16 0.18 5.08
C SER A 233 -17.48 -0.06 4.35
N THR A 234 -18.59 -0.09 5.07
CA THR A 234 -19.96 -0.23 4.55
C THR A 234 -20.63 1.10 4.21
N GLN A 235 -19.95 2.24 4.33
CA GLN A 235 -20.54 3.56 4.01
C GLN A 235 -20.90 3.69 2.52
N PHE A 236 -20.14 3.03 1.64
CA PHE A 236 -20.33 3.07 0.18
C PHE A 236 -20.40 1.64 -0.38
N PRO A 237 -21.48 0.90 -0.11
CA PRO A 237 -21.60 -0.49 -0.55
C PRO A 237 -21.75 -0.55 -2.06
N ALA A 238 -21.11 -1.53 -2.71
CA ALA A 238 -21.40 -1.82 -4.10
C ALA A 238 -22.86 -2.30 -4.23
N PRO A 239 -23.58 -1.97 -5.33
CA PRO A 239 -24.88 -2.57 -5.59
C PRO A 239 -24.75 -4.09 -5.78
N PRO A 240 -25.82 -4.86 -5.52
CA PRO A 240 -25.79 -6.28 -5.76
C PRO A 240 -25.50 -6.58 -7.24
N PRO A 241 -24.76 -7.67 -7.52
CA PRO A 241 -24.55 -8.13 -8.87
C PRO A 241 -25.89 -8.49 -9.54
N PRO A 242 -25.98 -8.45 -10.88
CA PRO A 242 -27.13 -8.96 -11.60
C PRO A 242 -27.36 -10.45 -11.27
N ASP A 243 -28.62 -10.84 -11.11
CA ASP A 243 -29.01 -12.25 -10.95
C ASP A 243 -28.48 -13.07 -12.13
N MET A 244 -27.91 -14.25 -11.86
CA MET A 244 -27.29 -15.11 -12.88
C MET A 244 -28.26 -15.57 -13.98
N THR A 245 -29.55 -15.60 -13.69
CA THR A 245 -30.61 -15.94 -14.65
C THR A 245 -31.11 -14.73 -15.44
N SER A 246 -30.66 -13.52 -15.09
CA SER A 246 -31.10 -12.28 -15.73
C SER A 246 -30.45 -12.06 -17.11
N ALA A 247 -31.18 -11.38 -17.99
CA ALA A 247 -30.64 -10.90 -19.25
C ALA A 247 -29.42 -9.99 -19.06
N ARG A 248 -29.38 -9.20 -17.97
CA ARG A 248 -28.25 -8.33 -17.65
C ARG A 248 -26.98 -9.13 -17.34
N TYR A 249 -27.09 -10.22 -16.60
CA TYR A 249 -25.96 -11.13 -16.38
C TYR A 249 -25.48 -11.77 -17.68
N ALA A 250 -26.41 -12.26 -18.52
CA ALA A 250 -26.09 -12.87 -19.80
C ALA A 250 -25.33 -11.91 -20.74
N VAL A 251 -25.72 -10.63 -20.78
CA VAL A 251 -25.00 -9.59 -21.55
C VAL A 251 -23.58 -9.40 -21.02
N ALA A 252 -23.42 -9.20 -19.70
CA ALA A 252 -22.10 -9.00 -19.09
C ALA A 252 -21.18 -10.23 -19.29
N TYR A 253 -21.72 -11.44 -19.16
CA TYR A 253 -21.02 -12.70 -19.42
C TYR A 253 -20.50 -12.77 -20.86
N ASN A 254 -21.36 -12.47 -21.83
CA ASN A 254 -21.00 -12.54 -23.24
C ASN A 254 -19.98 -11.47 -23.64
N GLU A 255 -20.02 -10.29 -23.02
CA GLU A 255 -19.02 -9.25 -23.22
C GLU A 255 -17.64 -9.72 -22.74
N VAL A 256 -17.55 -10.21 -21.49
CA VAL A 256 -16.30 -10.74 -20.93
C VAL A 256 -15.78 -11.90 -21.76
N ARG A 257 -16.64 -12.80 -22.23
CA ARG A 257 -16.23 -13.89 -23.11
C ARG A 257 -15.68 -13.38 -24.44
N SER A 258 -16.30 -12.36 -25.03
CA SER A 258 -15.93 -11.80 -26.34
C SER A 258 -14.61 -11.05 -26.31
N PHE A 259 -14.31 -10.36 -25.20
CA PHE A 259 -13.12 -9.51 -25.08
C PHE A 259 -12.06 -10.08 -24.14
N GLY A 260 -12.34 -11.10 -23.34
CA GLY A 260 -11.44 -11.69 -22.36
C GLY A 260 -10.59 -12.86 -22.88
N GLY A 261 -10.90 -13.38 -24.07
CA GLY A 261 -10.17 -14.50 -24.66
C GLY A 261 -8.69 -14.21 -24.91
N ASP A 262 -7.88 -15.26 -25.05
CA ASP A 262 -6.44 -15.19 -25.28
C ASP A 262 -6.06 -15.17 -26.77
N GLY A 263 -7.04 -15.36 -27.66
CA GLY A 263 -6.83 -15.46 -29.11
C GLY A 263 -6.21 -16.77 -29.57
N ILE A 264 -5.90 -17.71 -28.66
CA ILE A 264 -5.30 -19.02 -28.96
C ILE A 264 -6.30 -20.13 -28.64
N THR A 265 -6.69 -20.25 -27.38
CA THR A 265 -7.63 -21.26 -26.89
C THR A 265 -9.06 -20.74 -26.76
N THR A 266 -9.19 -19.43 -26.54
CA THR A 266 -10.47 -18.72 -26.46
C THR A 266 -10.43 -17.56 -27.46
N PRO A 267 -11.23 -17.62 -28.54
CA PRO A 267 -11.32 -16.52 -29.51
C PRO A 267 -11.64 -15.19 -28.81
N THR A 268 -11.11 -14.10 -29.35
CA THR A 268 -11.33 -12.76 -28.80
C THR A 268 -11.50 -11.74 -29.91
N GLN A 269 -12.38 -10.77 -29.68
CA GLN A 269 -12.57 -9.58 -30.52
C GLN A 269 -11.70 -8.40 -30.03
N ARG A 270 -10.93 -8.61 -28.95
CA ARG A 270 -10.09 -7.58 -28.33
C ARG A 270 -9.01 -7.10 -29.29
N THR A 271 -8.92 -5.79 -29.48
CA THR A 271 -7.89 -5.17 -30.32
C THR A 271 -6.52 -5.16 -29.63
N PRO A 272 -5.41 -4.95 -30.37
CA PRO A 272 -4.10 -4.76 -29.77
C PRO A 272 -4.06 -3.59 -28.78
N GLU A 273 -4.73 -2.47 -29.09
CA GLU A 273 -4.82 -1.31 -28.18
C GLU A 273 -5.55 -1.66 -26.88
N GLN A 274 -6.68 -2.37 -26.95
CA GLN A 274 -7.40 -2.81 -25.76
C GLN A 274 -6.56 -3.78 -24.91
N THR A 275 -5.73 -4.61 -25.55
CA THR A 275 -4.76 -5.47 -24.84
C THR A 275 -3.70 -4.65 -24.13
N PHE A 276 -3.15 -3.62 -24.80
CA PHE A 276 -2.21 -2.69 -24.19
C PHE A 276 -2.83 -1.97 -22.99
N ILE A 277 -4.03 -1.41 -23.13
CA ILE A 277 -4.75 -0.72 -22.04
C ILE A 277 -4.96 -1.66 -20.86
N GLY A 278 -5.45 -2.89 -21.09
CA GLY A 278 -5.64 -3.88 -20.02
C GLY A 278 -4.34 -4.22 -19.29
N THR A 279 -3.23 -4.33 -20.02
CA THR A 279 -1.91 -4.62 -19.44
C THR A 279 -1.33 -3.43 -18.69
N PHE A 280 -1.50 -2.22 -19.21
CA PHE A 280 -0.98 -0.99 -18.63
C PHE A 280 -1.49 -0.76 -17.20
N TRP A 281 -2.77 -1.07 -16.95
CA TRP A 281 -3.42 -0.89 -15.65
C TRP A 281 -3.26 -2.07 -14.68
N ALA A 282 -2.65 -3.17 -15.09
CA ALA A 282 -2.64 -4.43 -14.33
C ALA A 282 -2.08 -4.27 -12.90
N TYR A 283 -0.78 -3.96 -12.77
CA TYR A 283 -0.10 -3.83 -11.47
C TYR A 283 -0.54 -4.90 -10.45
N ASP A 284 -0.65 -6.17 -10.90
CA ASP A 284 -1.22 -7.26 -10.10
C ASP A 284 -0.20 -7.91 -9.15
N GLY A 285 0.60 -7.09 -8.47
CA GLY A 285 1.58 -7.57 -7.49
C GLY A 285 2.83 -8.21 -8.11
N THR A 286 3.05 -8.03 -9.41
CA THR A 286 4.26 -8.49 -10.12
C THR A 286 5.53 -7.90 -9.47
N PRO A 287 6.63 -8.67 -9.38
CA PRO A 287 7.92 -8.22 -8.87
C PRO A 287 8.33 -6.87 -9.46
N SER A 288 8.73 -5.96 -8.58
CA SER A 288 9.13 -4.58 -8.91
C SER A 288 8.05 -3.70 -9.52
N LEU A 289 6.86 -4.22 -9.86
CA LEU A 289 5.70 -3.45 -10.31
C LEU A 289 4.80 -3.05 -9.13
N CYS A 290 4.62 -3.92 -8.12
CA CYS A 290 3.70 -3.76 -6.98
C CYS A 290 2.21 -3.94 -7.36
N ALA A 291 1.33 -3.73 -6.37
CA ALA A 291 -0.11 -3.48 -6.48
C ALA A 291 -0.45 -2.10 -7.12
N PRO A 292 -1.71 -1.86 -7.56
CA PRO A 292 -2.14 -0.62 -8.22
C PRO A 292 -1.84 0.70 -7.47
N PRO A 293 -1.82 0.79 -6.13
CA PRO A 293 -1.47 2.02 -5.42
C PRO A 293 -0.14 2.64 -5.85
N ARG A 294 0.84 1.84 -6.30
CA ARG A 294 2.11 2.36 -6.82
C ARG A 294 1.92 3.16 -8.11
N LEU A 295 1.18 2.62 -9.08
CA LEU A 295 0.87 3.32 -10.34
C LEU A 295 0.13 4.63 -10.06
N TYR A 296 -0.86 4.60 -9.17
CA TYR A 296 -1.62 5.80 -8.83
C TYR A 296 -0.78 6.89 -8.16
N ASN A 297 0.21 6.54 -7.34
CA ASN A 297 1.19 7.51 -6.82
C ASN A 297 2.08 8.08 -7.94
N GLN A 298 2.54 7.25 -8.89
CA GLN A 298 3.31 7.73 -10.05
C GLN A 298 2.51 8.72 -10.90
N ILE A 299 1.24 8.41 -11.18
CA ILE A 299 0.31 9.30 -11.89
C ILE A 299 0.09 10.59 -11.10
N THR A 300 -0.11 10.49 -9.78
CA THR A 300 -0.32 11.66 -8.91
C THR A 300 0.85 12.63 -8.97
N VAL A 301 2.09 12.13 -8.86
CA VAL A 301 3.30 12.98 -8.99
C VAL A 301 3.44 13.52 -10.41
N HIS A 302 3.11 12.74 -11.44
CA HIS A 302 3.13 13.21 -12.82
C HIS A 302 2.18 14.41 -13.02
N ILE A 303 0.94 14.30 -12.57
CA ILE A 303 -0.06 15.38 -12.61
C ILE A 303 0.44 16.59 -11.81
N ALA A 304 0.91 16.38 -10.58
CA ALA A 304 1.40 17.46 -9.72
C ALA A 304 2.53 18.27 -10.39
N ASN A 305 3.46 17.58 -11.05
CA ASN A 305 4.56 18.18 -11.78
C ASN A 305 4.10 18.99 -13.00
N GLN A 306 3.07 18.50 -13.73
CA GLN A 306 2.47 19.24 -14.84
C GLN A 306 1.76 20.51 -14.36
N THR A 307 1.19 20.49 -13.16
CA THR A 307 0.51 21.64 -12.55
C THR A 307 1.42 22.53 -11.70
N HIS A 308 2.72 22.23 -11.62
CA HIS A 308 3.71 22.98 -10.85
C HIS A 308 3.31 23.20 -9.37
N LEU A 309 2.80 22.16 -8.69
CA LEU A 309 2.44 22.28 -7.28
C LEU A 309 3.67 22.54 -6.40
N GLY A 310 3.50 23.39 -5.39
CA GLY A 310 4.48 23.59 -4.33
C GLY A 310 4.56 22.38 -3.38
N PRO A 311 5.58 22.33 -2.49
CA PRO A 311 5.82 21.18 -1.63
C PRO A 311 4.65 20.84 -0.68
N VAL A 312 3.97 21.84 -0.11
CA VAL A 312 2.81 21.58 0.77
C VAL A 312 1.60 21.12 -0.04
N GLU A 313 1.36 21.67 -1.23
CA GLU A 313 0.30 21.23 -2.12
C GLU A 313 0.51 19.79 -2.58
N LEU A 314 1.75 19.42 -2.95
CA LEU A 314 2.09 18.05 -3.31
C LEU A 314 1.93 17.08 -2.13
N ALA A 315 2.47 17.42 -0.96
CA ALA A 315 2.35 16.57 0.22
C ALA A 315 0.88 16.35 0.61
N ARG A 316 0.06 17.40 0.52
CA ARG A 316 -1.38 17.32 0.74
C ARG A 316 -2.07 16.45 -0.31
N LEU A 317 -1.74 16.61 -1.59
CA LEU A 317 -2.32 15.82 -2.67
C LEU A 317 -2.02 14.33 -2.46
N LEU A 318 -0.76 13.98 -2.16
CA LEU A 318 -0.36 12.59 -1.90
C LEU A 318 -1.04 12.02 -0.65
N ALA A 319 -1.18 12.81 0.43
CA ALA A 319 -1.90 12.37 1.62
C ALA A 319 -3.38 12.08 1.29
N LEU A 320 -4.06 12.99 0.60
CA LEU A 320 -5.48 12.82 0.22
C LEU A 320 -5.69 11.62 -0.70
N VAL A 321 -4.86 11.47 -1.74
CA VAL A 321 -4.97 10.35 -2.68
C VAL A 321 -4.73 9.02 -1.97
N ASN A 322 -3.68 8.91 -1.16
CA ASN A 322 -3.38 7.64 -0.48
C ASN A 322 -4.39 7.28 0.62
N VAL A 323 -4.89 8.26 1.38
CA VAL A 323 -6.00 8.04 2.32
C VAL A 323 -7.25 7.55 1.59
N SER A 324 -7.59 8.19 0.47
CA SER A 324 -8.73 7.78 -0.35
C SER A 324 -8.58 6.36 -0.89
N MET A 325 -7.38 5.99 -1.34
CA MET A 325 -7.09 4.62 -1.80
C MET A 325 -7.18 3.58 -0.67
N ALA A 326 -6.70 3.90 0.53
CA ALA A 326 -6.77 3.00 1.67
C ALA A 326 -8.22 2.71 2.09
N ASP A 327 -9.05 3.75 2.22
CA ASP A 327 -10.47 3.62 2.55
C ASP A 327 -11.28 2.95 1.43
N ALA A 328 -10.93 3.24 0.17
CA ALA A 328 -11.50 2.54 -0.97
C ALA A 328 -11.17 1.05 -0.94
N ALA A 329 -9.93 0.67 -0.62
CA ALA A 329 -9.56 -0.74 -0.48
C ALA A 329 -10.37 -1.43 0.63
N MET A 330 -10.58 -0.80 1.78
CA MET A 330 -11.42 -1.41 2.83
C MET A 330 -12.87 -1.62 2.34
N SER A 331 -13.45 -0.63 1.66
CA SER A 331 -14.84 -0.70 1.16
C SER A 331 -15.02 -1.69 0.01
N ILE A 332 -14.05 -1.75 -0.90
CA ILE A 332 -14.05 -2.69 -2.04
C ILE A 332 -13.92 -4.12 -1.54
N TRP A 333 -13.05 -4.38 -0.56
CA TRP A 333 -12.89 -5.72 0.01
C TRP A 333 -14.11 -6.14 0.81
N GLU A 334 -14.71 -5.25 1.59
CA GLU A 334 -16.01 -5.51 2.25
C GLU A 334 -17.06 -5.97 1.22
N SER A 335 -17.20 -5.25 0.11
CA SER A 335 -18.15 -5.64 -0.95
C SER A 335 -17.78 -6.96 -1.63
N LYS A 336 -16.49 -7.23 -1.86
CA LYS A 336 -16.02 -8.47 -2.49
C LYS A 336 -16.39 -9.70 -1.65
N TYR A 337 -16.15 -9.65 -0.35
CA TYR A 337 -16.44 -10.75 0.56
C TYR A 337 -17.92 -10.83 0.93
N HIS A 338 -18.65 -9.71 0.91
CA HIS A 338 -20.11 -9.71 1.10
C HIS A 338 -20.83 -10.45 -0.03
N TYR A 339 -20.46 -10.20 -1.29
CA TYR A 339 -21.15 -10.81 -2.44
C TYR A 339 -20.57 -12.15 -2.90
N ASP A 340 -19.35 -12.51 -2.48
CA ASP A 340 -18.69 -13.80 -2.76
C ASP A 340 -18.76 -14.22 -4.25
N LEU A 341 -18.50 -13.29 -5.18
CA LEU A 341 -18.71 -13.55 -6.61
C LEU A 341 -17.54 -14.26 -7.30
N PRO A 342 -17.82 -15.12 -8.31
CA PRO A 342 -16.80 -15.81 -9.09
C PRO A 342 -15.92 -14.82 -9.87
N ARG A 343 -14.63 -15.17 -10.01
CA ARG A 343 -13.78 -14.58 -11.05
C ARG A 343 -14.09 -15.24 -12.39
N TRP A 344 -14.03 -14.47 -13.47
CA TRP A 344 -14.08 -14.98 -14.84
C TRP A 344 -12.74 -15.65 -15.21
N ALA A 345 -12.49 -16.85 -14.67
CA ALA A 345 -11.30 -17.63 -15.00
C ALA A 345 -11.48 -18.37 -16.34
N ARG A 346 -10.36 -18.70 -17.00
CA ARG A 346 -10.37 -19.60 -18.18
C ARG A 346 -11.06 -20.91 -17.78
N ARG A 347 -12.14 -21.22 -18.50
CA ARG A 347 -13.03 -22.41 -18.44
C ARG A 347 -14.17 -22.35 -17.39
N PRO A 348 -15.44 -22.34 -17.84
CA PRO A 348 -16.41 -23.21 -17.21
C PRO A 348 -15.98 -24.65 -17.52
N VAL A 349 -15.68 -25.44 -16.50
CA VAL A 349 -15.75 -26.90 -16.65
C VAL A 349 -17.24 -27.19 -16.79
N ILE A 350 -17.66 -27.44 -18.03
CA ILE A 350 -18.87 -28.19 -18.34
C ILE A 350 -18.50 -29.66 -18.28
#